data_AF-A0A2D5XCM7-F1
#
_entry.id   AF-A0A2D5XCM7-F1
#
_cell.length_a   1.000
_cell.length_b   1.000
_cell.length_c   1.000
_cell.angle_alpha   90.00
_cell.angle_beta   90.00
_cell.angle_gamma   90.00
#
_symmetry.space_group_name_H-M   'P 1'
#
loop_
_entity.id
_entity.type
_entity.pdbx_description
1 polymer ?
#
loop_
_entity_poly.entity_id
_entity_poly.type
_entity_poly.pdbx_seq_one_letter_code
_entity_poly.pdbx_strand_id
1 'polypeptide(L)'
;YILSDTNDNIFSKEKYYSELTFHYWYWKNLLNLKSDEWVGFCQKRRFWIKKESSNINIDESNINENLLVSIQDEWKEFNAVICEPVSINNVKKIKMIKRGFRSLISNPLIFFNKKKQSINFHFDMHHGHGNLKKAIDVMNDNDREEFRKYVNNSYIYHPHIMFIAKSFIADKWFQDLFTWLFRCEEIFSFENLKGYDTQRLYAYLAERYLSFWFKKYTKFTTWPWAFIDFKN
;
A
#
# COMPACT_ATOMS: atom_id res chain seq x y z
N TYR A 1 7.48 -19.32 10.40
CA TYR A 1 7.67 -17.97 9.82
C TYR A 1 9.15 -17.76 9.55
N ILE A 2 9.49 -17.11 8.45
CA ILE A 2 10.87 -16.67 8.17
C ILE A 2 11.06 -15.33 8.89
N LEU A 3 12.14 -15.19 9.67
CA LEU A 3 12.49 -13.92 10.32
C LEU A 3 13.24 -13.01 9.33
N SER A 4 13.01 -11.70 9.41
CA SER A 4 13.63 -10.68 8.56
C SER A 4 14.72 -9.87 9.26
N ASP A 5 15.28 -10.39 10.35
CA ASP A 5 16.27 -9.72 11.23
C ASP A 5 17.73 -10.12 10.95
N THR A 6 17.97 -10.84 9.86
CA THR A 6 19.29 -11.32 9.42
C THR A 6 19.75 -10.64 8.14
N ASN A 7 21.04 -10.71 7.80
CA ASN A 7 21.64 -10.14 6.59
C ASN A 7 21.29 -8.64 6.38
N ASP A 8 21.10 -8.18 5.14
CA ASP A 8 20.70 -6.79 4.86
C ASP A 8 19.22 -6.60 5.19
N ASN A 9 18.95 -5.79 6.22
CA ASN A 9 17.61 -5.66 6.78
C ASN A 9 17.35 -4.29 7.42
N ILE A 10 16.07 -4.00 7.62
CA ILE A 10 15.57 -2.85 8.36
C ILE A 10 14.61 -3.29 9.49
N PHE A 11 14.85 -4.47 10.08
CA PHE A 11 13.96 -5.08 11.07
C PHE A 11 13.76 -4.19 12.31
N SER A 12 14.80 -3.49 12.75
CA SER A 12 14.71 -2.51 13.84
C SER A 12 13.69 -1.38 13.59
N LYS A 13 13.29 -1.17 12.32
CA LYS A 13 12.29 -0.18 11.90
C LYS A 13 10.88 -0.75 11.75
N GLU A 14 10.63 -2.02 12.13
CA GLU A 14 9.33 -2.70 11.95
C GLU A 14 8.17 -1.92 12.55
N LYS A 15 8.39 -1.29 13.71
CA LYS A 15 7.41 -0.42 14.36
C LYS A 15 6.83 0.65 13.41
N TYR A 16 7.63 1.13 12.45
CA TYR A 16 7.29 2.22 11.54
C TYR A 16 7.00 1.78 10.11
N TYR A 17 7.68 0.72 9.67
CA TYR A 17 7.58 0.17 8.31
C TYR A 17 6.58 -0.97 8.20
N SER A 18 6.18 -1.58 9.32
CA SER A 18 5.28 -2.74 9.36
C SER A 18 5.81 -3.85 8.43
N GLU A 19 4.95 -4.40 7.56
CA GLU A 19 5.27 -5.49 6.64
C GLU A 19 6.38 -5.14 5.64
N LEU A 20 6.65 -3.85 5.40
CA LEU A 20 7.73 -3.42 4.50
C LEU A 20 9.11 -3.87 4.96
N THR A 21 9.31 -4.17 6.24
CA THR A 21 10.59 -4.72 6.72
C THR A 21 10.87 -6.10 6.12
N PHE A 22 9.85 -6.95 6.04
CA PHE A 22 9.94 -8.23 5.36
C PHE A 22 10.08 -8.06 3.85
N HIS A 23 9.38 -7.09 3.25
CA HIS A 23 9.52 -6.79 1.82
C HIS A 23 10.95 -6.37 1.47
N TYR A 24 11.55 -5.48 2.27
CA TYR A 24 12.94 -5.05 2.11
C TYR A 24 13.89 -6.23 2.25
N TRP A 25 13.71 -7.03 3.31
CA TRP A 25 14.55 -8.20 3.54
C TRP A 25 14.45 -9.21 2.38
N TYR A 26 13.24 -9.49 1.89
CA TYR A 26 13.05 -10.36 0.74
C TYR A 26 13.77 -9.80 -0.49
N TRP A 27 13.61 -8.50 -0.76
CA TRP A 27 14.26 -7.82 -1.88
C TRP A 27 15.78 -7.98 -1.84
N LYS A 28 16.40 -7.76 -0.68
CA LYS A 28 17.86 -7.78 -0.56
C LYS A 28 18.47 -9.18 -0.50
N ASN A 29 17.71 -10.15 0.00
CA ASN A 29 18.29 -11.44 0.37
C ASN A 29 17.78 -12.62 -0.47
N LEU A 30 16.56 -12.55 -1.01
CA LEU A 30 15.90 -13.69 -1.68
C LEU A 30 15.44 -13.41 -3.12
N LEU A 31 15.23 -12.14 -3.50
CA LEU A 31 14.73 -11.83 -4.83
C LEU A 31 15.71 -12.28 -5.91
N ASN A 32 15.31 -13.28 -6.71
CA ASN A 32 16.11 -13.81 -7.79
C ASN A 32 15.75 -13.14 -9.12
N LEU A 33 16.64 -12.30 -9.64
CA LEU A 33 16.45 -11.62 -10.92
C LEU A 33 16.82 -12.47 -12.15
N LYS A 34 17.40 -13.66 -11.95
CA LYS A 34 17.75 -14.58 -13.04
C LYS A 34 16.57 -15.43 -13.49
N SER A 35 15.49 -15.49 -12.71
CA SER A 35 14.26 -16.19 -13.10
C SER A 35 13.18 -15.17 -13.45
N ASP A 36 12.31 -15.53 -14.40
CA ASP A 36 11.09 -14.77 -14.74
C ASP A 36 9.90 -15.23 -13.87
N GLU A 37 10.18 -15.59 -12.62
CA GLU A 37 9.18 -16.09 -11.68
C GLU A 37 8.29 -14.97 -11.16
N TRP A 38 7.12 -15.36 -10.70
CA TRP A 38 6.21 -14.48 -9.99
C TRP A 38 6.53 -14.51 -8.49
N VAL A 39 6.53 -13.33 -7.88
CA VAL A 39 6.71 -13.12 -6.45
C VAL A 39 5.45 -12.47 -5.90
N GLY A 40 4.92 -13.01 -4.79
CA GLY A 40 3.70 -12.53 -4.16
C GLY A 40 3.90 -12.10 -2.71
N PHE A 41 3.23 -11.01 -2.32
CA PHE A 41 3.18 -10.53 -0.95
C PHE A 41 1.75 -10.44 -0.44
N CYS A 42 1.56 -10.87 0.81
CA CYS A 42 0.33 -10.85 1.59
C CYS A 42 0.60 -10.18 2.94
N GLN A 43 -0.45 -9.66 3.58
CA GLN A 43 -0.37 -9.27 4.99
C GLN A 43 -0.71 -10.45 5.90
N LYS A 44 -0.37 -10.34 7.19
CA LYS A 44 -0.57 -11.41 8.18
C LYS A 44 -1.98 -12.03 8.21
N ARG A 45 -3.00 -11.23 7.94
CA ARG A 45 -4.43 -11.63 7.99
C ARG A 45 -5.16 -11.37 6.67
N ARG A 46 -4.43 -11.12 5.58
CA ARG A 46 -5.04 -10.85 4.27
C ARG A 46 -4.38 -11.70 3.22
N PHE A 47 -5.18 -12.48 2.52
CA PHE A 47 -4.69 -13.50 1.60
C PHE A 47 -5.35 -13.34 0.24
N TRP A 48 -4.58 -13.63 -0.82
CA TRP A 48 -5.12 -13.80 -2.15
C TRP A 48 -5.99 -15.06 -2.19
N ILE A 49 -7.19 -14.92 -2.76
CA ILE A 49 -8.18 -16.01 -2.83
C ILE A 49 -8.53 -16.33 -4.28
N LYS A 50 -9.13 -17.48 -4.53
CA LYS A 50 -9.65 -17.81 -5.85
C LYS A 50 -10.83 -16.89 -6.21
N LYS A 51 -11.09 -16.67 -7.49
CA LYS A 51 -12.18 -15.78 -7.94
C LYS A 51 -13.55 -16.28 -7.55
N GLU A 52 -13.75 -17.58 -7.61
CA GLU A 52 -14.96 -18.28 -7.18
C GLU A 52 -15.22 -18.13 -5.67
N SER A 53 -14.19 -17.79 -4.89
CA SER A 53 -14.27 -17.63 -3.44
C SER A 53 -14.64 -16.21 -3.00
N SER A 54 -14.76 -15.24 -3.90
CA SER A 54 -15.00 -13.81 -3.57
C SER A 54 -16.28 -13.54 -2.77
N ASN A 55 -17.29 -14.41 -2.88
CA ASN A 55 -18.58 -14.29 -2.18
C ASN A 55 -18.75 -15.30 -1.04
N ILE A 56 -17.68 -16.02 -0.69
CA ILE A 56 -17.70 -17.02 0.37
C ILE A 56 -17.18 -16.39 1.66
N ASN A 57 -17.81 -16.70 2.78
CA ASN A 57 -17.24 -16.35 4.08
C ASN A 57 -16.05 -17.28 4.37
N ILE A 58 -14.84 -16.73 4.33
CA ILE A 58 -13.60 -17.48 4.52
C ILE A 58 -13.15 -17.33 5.97
N ASP A 59 -12.91 -18.47 6.62
CA ASP A 59 -12.39 -18.56 7.98
C ASP A 59 -11.30 -19.64 8.07
N GLU A 60 -10.83 -19.91 9.29
CA GLU A 60 -9.76 -20.87 9.54
C GLU A 60 -10.11 -22.29 9.07
N SER A 61 -11.39 -22.66 9.02
CA SER A 61 -11.83 -24.01 8.64
C SER A 61 -11.76 -24.27 7.14
N ASN A 62 -11.91 -23.23 6.31
CA ASN A 62 -12.00 -23.37 4.85
C ASN A 62 -10.93 -22.58 4.08
N ILE A 63 -10.04 -21.84 4.75
CA ILE A 63 -9.00 -21.02 4.11
C ILE A 63 -8.20 -21.78 3.06
N ASN A 64 -7.69 -22.97 3.40
CA ASN A 64 -6.79 -23.73 2.52
C ASN A 64 -7.43 -24.10 1.17
N GLU A 65 -8.75 -24.28 1.14
CA GLU A 65 -9.50 -24.60 -0.08
C GLU A 65 -9.73 -23.35 -0.95
N ASN A 66 -9.70 -22.17 -0.35
CA ASN A 66 -10.05 -20.89 -0.98
C ASN A 66 -8.84 -20.03 -1.34
N LEU A 67 -7.64 -20.38 -0.87
CA LEU A 67 -6.41 -19.67 -1.19
C LEU A 67 -6.04 -19.77 -2.68
N LEU A 68 -5.46 -18.67 -3.18
CA LEU A 68 -4.77 -18.66 -4.45
C LEU A 68 -3.38 -19.31 -4.30
N VAL A 69 -3.23 -20.52 -4.82
CA VAL A 69 -1.99 -21.32 -4.69
C VAL A 69 -1.20 -21.45 -5.99
N SER A 70 -1.74 -20.97 -7.12
CA SER A 70 -1.11 -21.03 -8.43
C SER A 70 -1.36 -19.77 -9.24
N ILE A 71 -0.46 -19.51 -10.19
CA ILE A 71 -0.62 -18.46 -11.21
C ILE A 71 -1.81 -18.82 -12.10
N GLN A 72 -2.53 -17.79 -12.54
CA GLN A 72 -3.77 -17.94 -13.29
C GLN A 72 -3.50 -17.76 -14.78
N ASP A 73 -4.14 -18.56 -15.63
CA ASP A 73 -3.96 -18.50 -17.09
C ASP A 73 -4.31 -17.13 -17.67
N GLU A 74 -5.29 -16.44 -17.09
CA GLU A 74 -5.68 -15.08 -17.49
C GLU A 74 -4.60 -14.02 -17.18
N TRP A 75 -3.55 -14.37 -16.43
CA TRP A 75 -2.41 -13.48 -16.16
C TRP A 75 -1.35 -13.52 -17.25
N LYS A 76 -1.49 -14.36 -18.29
CA LYS A 76 -0.48 -14.52 -19.37
C LYS A 76 -0.04 -13.19 -19.99
N GLU A 77 -0.98 -12.26 -20.11
CA GLU A 77 -0.76 -10.95 -20.72
C GLU A 77 -0.29 -9.88 -19.73
N PHE A 78 -0.26 -10.18 -18.43
CA PHE A 78 0.03 -9.25 -17.35
C PHE A 78 1.38 -9.58 -16.71
N ASN A 79 2.00 -8.57 -16.08
CA ASN A 79 3.24 -8.74 -15.33
C ASN A 79 3.10 -8.33 -13.86
N ALA A 80 1.90 -7.92 -13.46
CA ALA A 80 1.55 -7.61 -12.08
C ALA A 80 0.06 -7.86 -11.78
N VAL A 81 -0.21 -8.09 -10.51
CA VAL A 81 -1.52 -8.28 -9.90
C VAL A 81 -1.55 -7.45 -8.63
N ILE A 82 -2.56 -6.58 -8.50
CA ILE A 82 -2.77 -5.76 -7.31
C ILE A 82 -4.19 -5.99 -6.77
N CYS A 83 -4.47 -5.55 -5.55
CA CYS A 83 -5.78 -5.75 -4.94
C CYS A 83 -6.88 -5.08 -5.76
N GLU A 84 -8.12 -5.52 -5.65
CA GLU A 84 -9.25 -4.74 -6.17
C GLU A 84 -9.30 -3.35 -5.52
N PRO A 85 -9.65 -2.29 -6.28
CA PRO A 85 -9.61 -0.93 -5.78
C PRO A 85 -10.75 -0.64 -4.79
N VAL A 86 -10.50 0.27 -3.85
CA VAL A 86 -11.50 0.76 -2.88
C VAL A 86 -11.72 2.26 -3.00
N SER A 87 -12.94 2.71 -2.68
CA SER A 87 -13.30 4.13 -2.60
C SER A 87 -13.26 4.65 -1.16
N ILE A 88 -12.65 5.81 -0.94
CA ILE A 88 -12.49 6.43 0.39
C ILE A 88 -13.33 7.69 0.62
N ASN A 89 -14.15 8.09 -0.35
CA ASN A 89 -14.96 9.30 -0.30
C ASN A 89 -16.32 9.15 0.42
N ASN A 90 -16.45 8.17 1.31
CA ASN A 90 -17.65 7.95 2.11
C ASN A 90 -17.40 8.20 3.60
N VAL A 91 -16.70 9.28 3.91
CA VAL A 91 -16.32 9.63 5.28
C VAL A 91 -17.51 10.26 6.01
N LYS A 92 -17.76 9.84 7.26
CA LYS A 92 -18.77 10.48 8.12
C LYS A 92 -18.41 11.94 8.36
N LYS A 93 -19.35 12.87 8.13
CA LYS A 93 -19.16 14.33 8.31
C LYS A 93 -18.51 14.70 9.65
N ILE A 94 -18.93 14.07 10.75
CA ILE A 94 -18.35 14.32 12.08
C ILE A 94 -16.86 13.98 12.15
N LYS A 95 -16.39 12.94 11.43
CA LYS A 95 -14.97 12.60 11.36
C LYS A 95 -14.19 13.66 10.55
N MET A 96 -14.79 14.19 9.48
CA MET A 96 -14.20 15.25 8.67
C MET A 96 -13.97 16.52 9.51
N ILE A 97 -14.95 16.90 10.33
CA ILE A 97 -14.80 18.04 11.25
C ILE A 97 -13.73 17.75 12.31
N LYS A 98 -13.76 16.58 12.95
CA LYS A 98 -12.82 16.28 14.05
C LYS A 98 -11.37 16.12 13.60
N ARG A 99 -11.14 15.53 12.42
CA ARG A 99 -9.80 15.11 11.98
C ARG A 99 -9.30 15.84 10.72
N GLY A 100 -10.21 16.36 9.90
CA GLY A 100 -9.89 17.04 8.64
C GLY A 100 -10.06 18.56 8.70
N PHE A 101 -10.27 19.16 9.88
CA PHE A 101 -10.63 20.58 10.00
C PHE A 101 -9.66 21.52 9.26
N ARG A 102 -8.34 21.25 9.30
CA ARG A 102 -7.34 22.05 8.61
C ARG A 102 -7.55 22.05 7.09
N SER A 103 -7.78 20.87 6.52
CA SER A 103 -8.09 20.71 5.09
C SER A 103 -9.45 21.31 4.73
N LEU A 104 -10.44 21.25 5.63
CA LEU A 104 -11.74 21.89 5.44
C LEU A 104 -11.67 23.42 5.47
N ILE A 105 -10.84 24.02 6.33
CA ILE A 105 -10.59 25.48 6.34
C ILE A 105 -9.95 25.90 5.02
N SER A 106 -8.97 25.15 4.52
CA SER A 106 -8.31 25.44 3.24
C SER A 106 -9.25 25.27 2.04
N ASN A 107 -10.15 24.28 2.07
CA ASN A 107 -11.10 24.03 0.99
C ASN A 107 -12.44 23.49 1.53
N PRO A 108 -13.39 24.37 1.88
CA PRO A 108 -14.67 23.98 2.47
C PRO A 108 -15.52 23.08 1.56
N LEU A 109 -15.29 23.11 0.24
CA LEU A 109 -16.04 22.32 -0.73
C LEU A 109 -15.85 20.80 -0.53
N ILE A 110 -14.77 20.36 0.14
CA ILE A 110 -14.56 18.95 0.51
C ILE A 110 -15.72 18.42 1.37
N PHE A 111 -16.32 19.26 2.21
CA PHE A 111 -17.42 18.88 3.10
C PHE A 111 -18.71 18.54 2.35
N PHE A 112 -18.94 19.20 1.22
CA PHE A 112 -20.18 19.10 0.44
C PHE A 112 -20.05 18.23 -0.80
N ASN A 113 -18.84 18.10 -1.36
CA ASN A 113 -18.59 17.37 -2.60
C ASN A 113 -17.74 16.11 -2.35
N LYS A 114 -18.38 14.93 -2.41
CA LYS A 114 -17.69 13.64 -2.26
C LYS A 114 -16.57 13.43 -3.28
N LYS A 115 -16.65 13.99 -4.49
CA LYS A 115 -15.56 13.88 -5.49
C LYS A 115 -14.29 14.63 -5.06
N LYS A 116 -14.39 15.59 -4.12
CA LYS A 116 -13.26 16.32 -3.55
C LYS A 116 -12.65 15.66 -2.31
N GLN A 117 -13.23 14.56 -1.81
CA GLN A 117 -12.67 13.79 -0.70
C GLN A 117 -11.57 12.86 -1.22
N SER A 118 -10.46 13.47 -1.64
CA SER A 118 -9.36 12.81 -2.31
C SER A 118 -8.54 11.90 -1.39
N ILE A 119 -7.63 11.11 -1.96
CA ILE A 119 -6.62 10.33 -1.24
C ILE A 119 -5.83 11.24 -0.29
N ASN A 120 -5.45 12.43 -0.74
CA ASN A 120 -4.73 13.39 0.09
C ASN A 120 -5.58 13.85 1.29
N PHE A 121 -6.86 14.15 1.09
CA PHE A 121 -7.75 14.51 2.21
C PHE A 121 -7.93 13.36 3.20
N HIS A 122 -8.12 12.14 2.71
CA HIS A 122 -8.18 10.96 3.58
C HIS A 122 -6.86 10.77 4.33
N PHE A 123 -5.71 10.96 3.68
CA PHE A 123 -4.41 10.84 4.33
C PHE A 123 -4.23 11.89 5.43
N ASP A 124 -4.57 13.15 5.16
CA ASP A 124 -4.54 14.23 6.17
C ASP A 124 -5.37 13.88 7.41
N MET A 125 -6.56 13.32 7.21
CA MET A 125 -7.48 12.93 8.28
C MET A 125 -6.95 11.79 9.16
N HIS A 126 -6.11 10.92 8.61
CA HIS A 126 -5.72 9.66 9.25
C HIS A 126 -4.26 9.62 9.68
N HIS A 127 -3.39 10.38 9.03
CA HIS A 127 -1.93 10.26 9.15
C HIS A 127 -1.24 11.61 9.31
N GLY A 128 -1.99 12.66 9.62
CA GLY A 128 -1.47 13.99 9.90
C GLY A 128 -1.50 14.90 8.67
N HIS A 129 -1.97 16.13 8.89
CA HIS A 129 -2.14 17.12 7.84
C HIS A 129 -0.82 17.52 7.18
N GLY A 130 -0.75 17.39 5.86
CA GLY A 130 0.39 17.80 5.05
C GLY A 130 1.53 16.79 4.98
N ASN A 131 1.44 15.65 5.68
CA ASN A 131 2.49 14.64 5.67
C ASN A 131 2.67 14.01 4.28
N LEU A 132 1.57 13.66 3.59
CA LEU A 132 1.69 13.12 2.22
C LEU A 132 2.30 14.14 1.26
N LYS A 133 1.94 15.42 1.38
CA LYS A 133 2.56 16.49 0.57
C LYS A 133 4.08 16.54 0.77
N LYS A 134 4.53 16.64 2.04
CA LYS A 134 5.96 16.67 2.37
C LYS A 134 6.70 15.42 1.86
N ALA A 135 6.09 14.24 1.98
CA ALA A 135 6.66 13.02 1.45
C ALA A 135 6.82 13.08 -0.07
N ILE A 136 5.81 13.56 -0.80
CA ILE A 136 5.87 13.71 -2.25
C ILE A 136 6.98 14.69 -2.67
N ASP A 137 7.21 15.76 -1.90
CA ASP A 137 8.20 16.78 -2.24
C ASP A 137 9.65 16.23 -2.35
N VAL A 138 9.95 15.07 -1.74
CA VAL A 138 11.26 14.37 -1.85
C VAL A 138 11.26 13.15 -2.78
N MET A 139 10.15 12.85 -3.44
CA MET A 139 10.05 11.80 -4.47
C MET A 139 10.90 12.16 -5.69
N ASN A 140 11.36 11.16 -6.45
CA ASN A 140 12.02 11.38 -7.75
C ASN A 140 11.13 12.22 -8.70
N ASP A 141 11.75 13.11 -9.50
CA ASP A 141 11.02 14.01 -10.41
C ASP A 141 10.12 13.27 -11.39
N ASN A 142 10.54 12.06 -11.82
CA ASN A 142 9.81 11.21 -12.76
C ASN A 142 8.37 10.89 -12.31
N ASP A 143 8.11 10.85 -11.01
CA ASP A 143 6.81 10.49 -10.43
C ASP A 143 6.16 11.61 -9.63
N ARG A 144 6.95 12.57 -9.13
CA ARG A 144 6.51 13.56 -8.16
C ARG A 144 5.21 14.27 -8.54
N GLU A 145 5.17 14.89 -9.71
CA GLU A 145 4.00 15.70 -10.12
C GLU A 145 2.80 14.85 -10.51
N GLU A 146 3.03 13.72 -11.18
CA GLU A 146 1.96 12.79 -11.55
C GLU A 146 1.33 12.14 -10.32
N PHE A 147 2.14 11.71 -9.37
CA PHE A 147 1.67 11.15 -8.11
C PHE A 147 0.96 12.22 -7.28
N ARG A 148 1.49 13.45 -7.21
CA ARG A 148 0.80 14.59 -6.58
C ARG A 148 -0.57 14.84 -7.20
N LYS A 149 -0.66 14.82 -8.52
CA LYS A 149 -1.94 14.99 -9.24
C LYS A 149 -2.89 13.84 -8.94
N TYR A 150 -2.39 12.60 -8.91
CA TYR A 150 -3.19 11.41 -8.61
C TYR A 150 -3.80 11.49 -7.20
N VAL A 151 -3.01 11.75 -6.16
CA VAL A 151 -3.51 11.75 -4.78
C VAL A 151 -4.46 12.90 -4.48
N ASN A 152 -4.36 14.02 -5.22
CA ASN A 152 -5.26 15.16 -5.06
C ASN A 152 -6.57 15.04 -5.84
N ASN A 153 -6.60 14.27 -6.94
CA ASN A 153 -7.76 14.17 -7.82
C ASN A 153 -8.49 12.82 -7.78
N SER A 154 -7.87 11.77 -7.26
CA SER A 154 -8.50 10.46 -7.07
C SER A 154 -9.01 10.28 -5.65
N TYR A 155 -10.08 9.51 -5.50
CA TYR A 155 -10.58 8.95 -4.24
C TYR A 155 -10.60 7.41 -4.27
N ILE A 156 -9.96 6.81 -5.28
CA ILE A 156 -9.87 5.38 -5.51
C ILE A 156 -8.41 4.96 -5.50
N TYR A 157 -8.08 3.93 -4.74
CA TYR A 157 -6.75 3.32 -4.68
C TYR A 157 -6.83 1.82 -4.42
N HIS A 158 -5.75 1.10 -4.73
CA HIS A 158 -5.59 -0.31 -4.40
C HIS A 158 -5.06 -0.43 -2.97
N PRO A 159 -5.84 -0.97 -2.02
CA PRO A 159 -5.46 -1.02 -0.61
C PRO A 159 -4.46 -2.13 -0.37
N HIS A 160 -3.84 -2.07 0.81
CA HIS A 160 -2.86 -3.03 1.28
C HIS A 160 -1.57 -2.97 0.46
N ILE A 161 -0.45 -3.17 1.14
CA ILE A 161 0.85 -3.26 0.47
C ILE A 161 0.98 -4.70 -0.07
N MET A 162 0.03 -5.12 -0.91
CA MET A 162 -0.09 -6.47 -1.44
C MET A 162 -0.02 -6.42 -2.95
N PHE A 163 0.81 -7.28 -3.53
CA PHE A 163 0.91 -7.47 -4.97
C PHE A 163 1.44 -8.87 -5.27
N ILE A 164 1.21 -9.33 -6.50
CA ILE A 164 1.93 -10.44 -7.11
C ILE A 164 2.51 -9.92 -8.42
N ALA A 165 3.82 -10.05 -8.64
CA ALA A 165 4.46 -9.48 -9.82
C ALA A 165 5.64 -10.32 -10.28
N LYS A 166 6.02 -10.16 -11.55
CA LYS A 166 7.28 -10.72 -12.04
C LYS A 166 8.46 -10.19 -11.22
N SER A 167 9.48 -11.02 -11.00
CA SER A 167 10.68 -10.69 -10.20
C SER A 167 11.28 -9.34 -10.58
N PHE A 168 11.44 -9.07 -11.88
CA PHE A 168 11.98 -7.80 -12.40
C PHE A 168 11.07 -6.59 -12.15
N ILE A 169 9.75 -6.78 -12.02
CA ILE A 169 8.80 -5.73 -11.65
C ILE A 169 8.90 -5.46 -10.15
N ALA A 170 8.98 -6.52 -9.33
CA ALA A 170 9.16 -6.39 -7.89
C ALA A 170 10.46 -5.64 -7.55
N ASP A 171 11.56 -5.91 -8.27
CA ASP A 171 12.83 -5.21 -8.10
C ASP A 171 12.72 -3.70 -8.35
N LYS A 172 12.13 -3.31 -9.49
CA LYS A 172 11.89 -1.90 -9.82
C LYS A 172 11.00 -1.22 -8.80
N TRP A 173 9.93 -1.89 -8.37
CA TRP A 173 9.03 -1.40 -7.33
C TRP A 173 9.79 -1.12 -6.03
N PHE A 174 10.61 -2.09 -5.58
CA PHE A 174 11.36 -1.92 -4.34
C PHE A 174 12.44 -0.85 -4.44
N GLN A 175 13.13 -0.77 -5.59
CA GLN A 175 14.11 0.27 -5.84
C GLN A 175 13.47 1.66 -5.71
N ASP A 176 12.35 1.91 -6.39
CA ASP A 176 11.67 3.21 -6.34
C ASP A 176 11.05 3.48 -4.97
N LEU A 177 10.39 2.49 -4.38
CA LEU A 177 9.75 2.60 -3.07
C LEU A 177 10.76 2.94 -1.97
N PHE A 178 11.80 2.13 -1.80
CA PHE A 178 12.73 2.33 -0.68
C PHE A 178 13.62 3.55 -0.89
N THR A 179 13.97 3.89 -2.14
CA THR A 179 14.63 5.17 -2.44
C THR A 179 13.79 6.35 -1.94
N TRP A 180 12.48 6.33 -2.20
CA TRP A 180 11.58 7.39 -1.74
C TRP A 180 11.37 7.37 -0.23
N LEU A 181 11.13 6.20 0.37
CA LEU A 181 10.89 6.09 1.81
C LEU A 181 12.11 6.50 2.64
N PHE A 182 13.33 6.18 2.20
CA PHE A 182 14.55 6.62 2.89
C PHE A 182 14.71 8.15 2.87
N ARG A 183 14.37 8.82 1.77
CA ARG A 183 14.31 10.30 1.76
C ARG A 183 13.21 10.84 2.65
N CYS A 184 12.09 10.12 2.79
CA CYS A 184 11.06 10.51 3.76
C CYS A 184 11.56 10.42 5.20
N GLU A 185 12.48 9.50 5.53
CA GLU A 185 13.06 9.40 6.88
C GLU A 185 13.77 10.68 7.30
N GLU A 186 14.43 11.37 6.36
CA GLU A 186 15.12 12.65 6.61
C GLU A 186 14.13 13.76 7.03
N ILE A 187 12.86 13.68 6.60
CA ILE A 187 11.83 14.66 6.94
C ILE A 187 11.10 14.29 8.24
N PHE A 188 10.68 13.03 8.37
CA PHE A 188 9.77 12.63 9.44
C PHE A 188 10.50 12.08 10.67
N SER A 189 11.72 11.56 10.49
CA SER A 189 12.47 10.82 11.50
C SER A 189 11.60 9.72 12.16
N PHE A 190 12.05 9.15 13.28
CA PHE A 190 11.30 8.12 14.02
C PHE A 190 10.79 8.58 15.38
N GLU A 191 11.41 9.61 15.96
CA GLU A 191 11.16 10.07 17.34
C GLU A 191 9.76 10.70 17.50
N ASN A 192 9.26 11.33 16.44
CA ASN A 192 7.97 12.03 16.42
C ASN A 192 6.80 11.16 15.94
N LEU A 193 7.04 9.92 15.51
CA LEU A 193 6.01 9.01 15.02
C LEU A 193 5.45 8.19 16.19
N LYS A 194 4.35 8.67 16.79
CA LYS A 194 3.70 8.06 17.95
C LYS A 194 2.22 7.81 17.71
N GLY A 195 1.71 6.73 18.30
CA GLY A 195 0.29 6.35 18.26
C GLY A 195 -0.17 5.77 16.92
N TYR A 196 -1.39 5.24 16.90
CA TYR A 196 -1.93 4.47 15.77
C TYR A 196 -1.87 5.20 14.42
N ASP A 197 -2.12 6.51 14.43
CA ASP A 197 -2.32 7.31 13.22
C ASP A 197 -1.01 7.61 12.46
N THR A 198 0.13 7.76 13.15
CA THR A 198 1.41 8.15 12.53
C THR A 198 2.55 7.17 12.75
N GLN A 199 2.43 6.24 13.71
CA GLN A 199 3.48 5.28 14.01
C GLN A 199 3.87 4.48 12.77
N ARG A 200 2.93 4.09 11.92
CA ARG A 200 3.17 3.31 10.69
C ARG A 200 3.21 4.15 9.41
N LEU A 201 3.65 5.41 9.52
CA LEU A 201 3.59 6.39 8.43
C LEU A 201 4.17 5.85 7.11
N TYR A 202 5.33 5.19 7.14
CA TYR A 202 6.00 4.68 5.93
C TYR A 202 5.18 3.60 5.22
N ALA A 203 4.49 2.73 5.97
CA ALA A 203 3.55 1.76 5.41
C ALA A 203 2.36 2.47 4.74
N TYR A 204 1.81 3.50 5.37
CA TYR A 204 0.71 4.26 4.78
C TYR A 204 1.12 5.02 3.51
N LEU A 205 2.33 5.57 3.47
CA LEU A 205 2.91 6.18 2.28
C LEU A 205 3.04 5.17 1.15
N ALA A 206 3.65 4.01 1.42
CA ALA A 206 3.82 2.92 0.46
C ALA A 206 2.48 2.44 -0.11
N GLU A 207 1.45 2.30 0.71
CA GLU A 207 0.12 1.87 0.28
C GLU A 207 -0.51 2.87 -0.71
N ARG A 208 -0.25 4.19 -0.58
CA ARG A 208 -0.74 5.17 -1.57
C ARG A 208 0.07 5.13 -2.86
N TYR A 209 1.37 4.93 -2.74
CA TYR A 209 2.27 4.91 -3.88
C TYR A 209 2.14 3.64 -4.72
N LEU A 210 1.90 2.48 -4.11
CA LEU A 210 1.70 1.19 -4.80
C LEU A 210 0.63 1.30 -5.88
N SER A 211 -0.52 1.87 -5.52
CA SER A 211 -1.64 2.06 -6.43
C SER A 211 -1.30 2.94 -7.64
N PHE A 212 -0.42 3.93 -7.48
CA PHE A 212 0.03 4.78 -8.58
C PHE A 212 1.10 4.07 -9.42
N TRP A 213 2.12 3.54 -8.76
CA TRP A 213 3.31 2.99 -9.38
C TRP A 213 2.97 1.80 -10.27
N PHE A 214 2.19 0.83 -9.77
CA PHE A 214 1.81 -0.35 -10.57
C PHE A 214 0.97 0.04 -11.78
N LYS A 215 0.07 1.01 -11.63
CA LYS A 215 -0.74 1.49 -12.77
C LYS A 215 0.09 2.19 -13.84
N LYS A 216 1.19 2.85 -13.46
CA LYS A 216 2.06 3.59 -14.38
C LYS A 216 3.06 2.67 -15.08
N TYR A 217 3.66 1.74 -14.34
CA TYR A 217 4.85 1.00 -14.76
C TYR A 217 4.61 -0.44 -15.17
N THR A 218 3.37 -0.95 -15.05
CA THR A 218 3.08 -2.36 -15.27
C THR A 218 1.82 -2.57 -16.11
N LYS A 219 1.73 -3.73 -16.77
CA LYS A 219 0.46 -4.23 -17.33
C LYS A 219 -0.15 -5.06 -16.22
N PHE A 220 -1.00 -4.43 -15.41
CA PHE A 220 -1.57 -5.03 -14.21
C PHE A 220 -2.99 -5.58 -14.45
N THR A 221 -3.34 -6.61 -13.68
CA THR A 221 -4.72 -7.01 -13.42
C THR A 221 -5.04 -6.86 -11.93
N THR A 222 -6.31 -7.03 -11.54
CA THR A 222 -6.73 -7.02 -10.14
C THR A 222 -7.22 -8.39 -9.71
N TRP A 223 -7.02 -8.72 -8.44
CA TRP A 223 -7.44 -10.00 -7.90
C TRP A 223 -8.13 -9.86 -6.53
N PRO A 224 -9.11 -10.73 -6.22
CA PRO A 224 -9.76 -10.74 -4.92
C PRO A 224 -8.83 -11.21 -3.81
N TRP A 225 -9.10 -10.70 -2.62
CA TRP A 225 -8.41 -11.07 -1.39
C TRP A 225 -9.44 -11.13 -0.25
N ALA A 226 -9.15 -11.90 0.79
CA ALA A 226 -9.99 -12.00 1.98
C ALA A 226 -9.21 -11.61 3.24
N PHE A 227 -9.92 -10.97 4.18
CA PHE A 227 -9.44 -10.80 5.54
C PHE A 227 -9.88 -12.00 6.39
N ILE A 228 -8.97 -12.57 7.15
CA ILE A 228 -9.25 -13.71 8.02
C ILE A 228 -8.92 -13.32 9.45
N ASP A 229 -9.94 -13.39 10.30
CA ASP A 229 -9.77 -13.18 11.74
C ASP A 229 -9.51 -14.52 12.42
N PHE A 230 -8.22 -14.81 12.63
CA PHE A 230 -7.84 -15.93 13.48
C PHE A 230 -8.30 -15.61 14.90
N LYS A 231 -9.19 -16.44 15.45
CA LYS A 231 -9.51 -16.35 16.88
C LYS A 231 -8.23 -16.71 17.63
N ASN A 232 -7.72 -15.75 18.42
CA ASN A 232 -6.58 -15.99 19.31
C ASN A 232 -6.90 -17.09 20.34
#